data_AF-A0AA40KLU3-F1
#
_entry.id   AF-A0AA40KLU3-F1
#
_cell.length_a   1.000
_cell.length_b   1.000
_cell.length_c   1.000
_cell.angle_alpha   90.00
_cell.angle_beta   90.00
_cell.angle_gamma   90.00
#
_symmetry.space_group_name_H-M   'P 1'
#
loop_
_entity.id
_entity.type
_entity.pdbx_description
1 polymer ?
#
loop_
_entity_poly.entity_id
_entity_poly.type
_entity_poly.pdbx_seq_one_letter_code
_entity_poly.pdbx_strand_id
1 'polypeptide(L)'
;MLDILTQDESSESIVTTNRNLDERSGRSIVDGDSTIFKHSGKADIRKDCRKESKVSWVALRKLKAGDLEQEDQNLKCYLKCFMMRHGILDKNAEVDVQRALRHLPRRMQDSSRELLDKCKSVEGTDPCDKAYNMVKCYVGHHPEILRNVHFL
;
A
#
# COMPACT_ATOMS: atom_id res chain seq x y z
N MET A 1 -40.80 50.48 -0.44
CA MET A 1 -39.76 50.62 0.60
C MET A 1 -38.50 50.02 0.01
N LEU A 2 -37.53 50.90 -0.27
CA LEU A 2 -36.17 50.73 -0.78
C LEU A 2 -35.68 49.33 -1.23
N ASP A 3 -35.26 49.20 -2.51
CA ASP A 3 -33.86 49.37 -2.96
C ASP A 3 -32.73 48.76 -2.08
N ILE A 4 -31.64 48.12 -2.52
CA ILE A 4 -30.85 47.98 -3.78
C ILE A 4 -29.77 46.90 -3.41
N LEU A 5 -29.32 45.99 -4.30
CA LEU A 5 -27.99 45.97 -4.97
C LEU A 5 -27.75 44.52 -5.47
N THR A 6 -27.22 44.16 -6.64
CA THR A 6 -26.72 44.79 -7.89
C THR A 6 -26.33 43.60 -8.78
N GLN A 7 -26.81 43.52 -10.03
CA GLN A 7 -26.10 43.84 -11.29
C GLN A 7 -24.79 43.06 -11.49
N ASP A 8 -24.63 42.16 -12.47
CA ASP A 8 -24.78 42.24 -13.94
C ASP A 8 -23.41 42.40 -14.65
N GLU A 9 -23.27 41.64 -15.73
CA GLU A 9 -22.36 41.60 -16.88
C GLU A 9 -21.15 42.56 -16.94
N SER A 10 -20.00 42.19 -17.49
CA SER A 10 -19.78 41.90 -18.92
C SER A 10 -18.27 42.00 -19.15
N SER A 11 -17.69 41.16 -20.01
CA SER A 11 -16.78 41.58 -21.10
C SER A 11 -16.14 40.36 -21.79
N GLU A 12 -16.61 40.08 -23.00
CA GLU A 12 -15.81 39.51 -24.09
C GLU A 12 -14.51 40.31 -24.25
N SER A 13 -13.39 39.71 -24.69
CA SER A 13 -12.94 39.95 -26.08
C SER A 13 -11.54 39.38 -26.41
N ILE A 14 -11.47 38.67 -27.55
CA ILE A 14 -10.50 38.88 -28.66
C ILE A 14 -9.11 38.15 -28.66
N VAL A 15 -8.90 37.38 -29.76
CA VAL A 15 -7.66 37.20 -30.58
C VAL A 15 -6.73 35.97 -30.42
N THR A 16 -6.96 35.02 -31.34
CA THR A 16 -6.06 34.45 -32.37
C THR A 16 -4.80 33.61 -32.05
N THR A 17 -4.77 32.48 -32.77
CA THR A 17 -3.65 31.94 -33.58
C THR A 17 -2.58 31.05 -32.93
N ASN A 18 -2.57 29.82 -33.42
CA ASN A 18 -1.49 28.82 -33.42
C ASN A 18 -0.09 29.42 -33.61
N ARG A 19 0.82 29.12 -32.67
CA ARG A 19 2.26 29.01 -32.94
C ARG A 19 2.79 27.73 -32.28
N ASN A 20 3.15 26.76 -33.11
CA ASN A 20 4.12 25.71 -32.77
C ASN A 20 5.52 26.34 -32.80
N LEU A 21 6.31 26.18 -31.74
CA LEU A 21 7.80 26.17 -31.65
C LEU A 21 8.10 25.91 -30.15
N ASP A 22 8.37 24.67 -29.77
CA ASP A 22 9.70 24.02 -29.68
C ASP A 22 10.47 24.31 -28.36
N GLU A 23 10.66 23.20 -27.65
CA GLU A 23 11.71 22.78 -26.71
C GLU A 23 12.45 23.72 -25.72
N ARG A 24 12.61 23.12 -24.52
CA ARG A 24 13.76 23.12 -23.59
C ARG A 24 13.98 24.31 -22.65
N SER A 25 13.86 24.04 -21.34
CA SER A 25 15.02 23.75 -20.46
C SER A 25 14.53 23.60 -19.02
N GLY A 26 14.63 22.42 -18.41
CA GLY A 26 15.65 22.26 -17.39
C GLY A 26 15.98 20.78 -17.17
N ARG A 27 17.18 20.43 -17.63
CA ARG A 27 17.82 19.13 -17.50
C ARG A 27 18.73 19.19 -16.27
N SER A 28 18.61 18.24 -15.34
CA SER A 28 19.77 17.83 -14.55
C SER A 28 20.28 16.51 -15.12
N ILE A 29 21.41 16.63 -15.84
CA ILE A 29 22.36 15.54 -16.02
C ILE A 29 23.13 15.48 -14.69
N VAL A 30 23.05 14.35 -13.99
CA VAL A 30 24.17 13.86 -13.18
C VAL A 30 24.33 12.39 -13.54
N ASP A 31 25.58 11.96 -13.47
CA ASP A 31 26.17 10.95 -14.33
C ASP A 31 25.59 9.54 -14.16
N GLY A 32 25.70 8.77 -15.24
CA GLY A 32 25.12 7.44 -15.36
C GLY A 32 25.65 6.46 -14.32
N ASP A 33 24.72 5.71 -13.73
CA ASP A 33 24.83 4.27 -13.63
C ASP A 33 23.42 3.65 -13.77
N SER A 34 23.38 2.50 -14.41
CA SER A 34 22.22 1.80 -14.93
C SER A 34 21.26 1.33 -13.83
N THR A 35 20.07 1.92 -13.72
CA THR A 35 18.92 1.25 -13.09
C THR A 35 17.64 1.45 -13.89
N ILE A 36 17.36 0.46 -14.73
CA ILE A 36 16.08 0.26 -15.42
C ILE A 36 15.01 -0.04 -14.35
N PHE A 37 14.37 1.01 -13.80
CA PHE A 37 13.09 0.88 -13.12
C PHE A 37 12.11 1.96 -13.62
N LYS A 38 11.78 1.85 -14.90
CA LYS A 38 10.60 2.49 -15.47
C LYS A 38 9.36 1.88 -14.81
N HIS A 39 8.76 2.59 -13.85
CA HIS A 39 7.47 2.24 -13.25
C HIS A 39 6.31 2.53 -14.24
N SER A 40 6.31 1.85 -15.38
CA SER A 40 5.22 1.92 -16.36
C SER A 40 4.36 0.67 -16.25
N GLY A 41 3.45 0.72 -15.27
CA GLY A 41 2.51 -0.34 -14.91
C GLY A 41 2.31 -0.32 -13.40
N LYS A 42 1.20 0.23 -12.92
CA LYS A 42 0.83 0.09 -11.50
C LYS A 42 0.57 -1.40 -11.26
N ALA A 43 1.57 -2.11 -10.73
CA ALA A 43 1.44 -3.51 -10.38
C ALA A 43 0.30 -3.65 -9.36
N ASP A 44 -0.70 -4.45 -9.70
CA ASP A 44 -1.74 -4.83 -8.75
C ASP A 44 -1.14 -5.89 -7.82
N ILE A 45 -0.56 -5.42 -6.70
CA ILE A 45 0.13 -6.24 -5.71
C ILE A 45 -0.72 -7.44 -5.29
N ARG A 46 -2.03 -7.26 -5.12
CA ARG A 46 -2.94 -8.34 -4.73
C ARG A 46 -3.03 -9.40 -5.83
N LYS A 47 -3.24 -8.97 -7.07
CA LYS A 47 -3.33 -9.87 -8.22
C LYS A 47 -2.03 -10.65 -8.40
N ASP A 48 -0.89 -9.98 -8.29
CA ASP A 48 0.43 -10.58 -8.46
C ASP A 48 0.73 -11.57 -7.34
N CYS A 49 0.52 -11.18 -6.09
CA CYS A 49 0.74 -12.07 -4.95
C CYS A 49 -0.22 -13.25 -4.93
N ARG A 50 -1.47 -13.08 -5.41
CA ARG A 50 -2.40 -14.22 -5.56
C ARG A 50 -1.90 -15.20 -6.62
N LYS A 51 -1.38 -14.69 -7.75
CA LYS A 51 -0.81 -15.53 -8.81
C LYS A 51 0.44 -16.27 -8.33
N GLU A 52 1.33 -15.59 -7.61
CA GLU A 52 2.60 -16.13 -7.09
C GLU A 52 2.35 -17.22 -6.04
N SER A 53 1.51 -16.92 -5.05
CA SER A 53 1.18 -17.85 -3.96
C SER A 53 0.20 -18.94 -4.35
N LYS A 54 -0.58 -18.76 -5.41
CA LYS A 54 -1.71 -19.62 -5.81
C LYS A 54 -2.81 -19.73 -4.74
N VAL A 55 -2.90 -18.77 -3.82
CA VAL A 55 -3.93 -18.76 -2.77
C VAL A 55 -5.34 -18.71 -3.36
N SER A 56 -6.25 -19.46 -2.74
CA SER A 56 -7.66 -19.47 -3.14
C SER A 56 -8.38 -18.20 -2.70
N TRP A 57 -9.40 -17.80 -3.47
CA TRP A 57 -10.31 -16.72 -3.04
C TRP A 57 -11.05 -17.06 -1.74
N VAL A 58 -11.30 -18.33 -1.48
CA VAL A 58 -11.98 -18.78 -0.26
C VAL A 58 -11.12 -18.50 0.96
N ALA A 59 -9.83 -18.87 0.93
CA ALA A 59 -8.90 -18.61 2.03
C ALA A 59 -8.74 -17.10 2.32
N LEU A 60 -8.64 -16.28 1.27
CA LEU A 60 -8.57 -14.82 1.41
C LEU A 60 -9.86 -14.21 2.00
N ARG A 61 -11.03 -14.73 1.62
CA ARG A 61 -12.31 -14.27 2.19
C ARG A 61 -12.45 -14.65 3.66
N LYS A 62 -12.03 -15.86 4.03
CA LYS A 62 -11.97 -16.31 5.42
C LYS A 62 -11.04 -15.41 6.25
N LEU A 63 -9.85 -15.09 5.73
CA LEU A 63 -8.93 -14.16 6.38
C LEU A 63 -9.57 -12.79 6.60
N LYS A 64 -10.23 -12.23 5.56
CA LYS A 64 -10.93 -10.93 5.67
C LYS A 64 -12.10 -10.96 6.67
N ALA A 65 -12.70 -12.13 6.89
CA ALA A 65 -13.73 -12.35 7.91
C ALA A 65 -13.16 -12.55 9.32
N GLY A 66 -11.83 -12.59 9.49
CA GLY A 66 -11.15 -12.76 10.77
C GLY A 66 -10.76 -14.19 11.11
N ASP A 67 -10.88 -15.13 10.18
CA ASP A 67 -10.41 -16.51 10.37
C ASP A 67 -8.87 -16.57 10.17
N LEU A 68 -8.16 -16.59 11.29
CA LEU A 68 -6.70 -16.58 11.42
C LEU A 68 -6.11 -17.95 11.81
N GLU A 69 -6.95 -18.98 11.95
CA GLU A 69 -6.53 -20.33 12.32
C GLU A 69 -6.44 -21.24 11.07
N GLN A 70 -6.10 -20.64 9.93
CA GLN A 70 -5.97 -21.36 8.66
C GLN A 70 -4.54 -21.89 8.48
N GLU A 71 -4.40 -23.18 8.21
CA GLU A 71 -3.11 -23.83 7.92
C GLU A 71 -2.73 -23.82 6.42
N ASP A 72 -3.41 -23.03 5.59
CA ASP A 72 -3.14 -22.96 4.16
C ASP A 72 -1.80 -22.25 3.88
N GLN A 73 -0.78 -23.01 3.50
CA GLN A 73 0.55 -22.49 3.18
C GLN A 73 0.53 -21.44 2.06
N ASN A 74 -0.38 -21.55 1.09
CA ASN A 74 -0.50 -20.55 0.03
C ASN A 74 -1.02 -19.22 0.59
N LEU A 75 -1.92 -19.25 1.58
CA LEU A 75 -2.38 -18.05 2.29
C LEU A 75 -1.24 -17.41 3.10
N LYS A 76 -0.44 -18.22 3.80
CA LYS A 76 0.73 -17.74 4.55
C LYS A 76 1.70 -17.02 3.61
N CYS A 77 2.02 -17.64 2.46
CA CYS A 77 2.91 -17.04 1.46
C CYS A 77 2.29 -15.84 0.72
N TYR A 78 0.96 -15.78 0.57
CA TYR A 78 0.28 -14.59 0.06
C TYR A 78 0.55 -13.36 0.95
N LEU A 79 0.38 -13.51 2.27
CA LEU A 79 0.62 -12.42 3.22
C LEU A 79 2.08 -11.97 3.22
N LYS A 80 3.01 -12.92 3.18
CA LYS A 80 4.43 -12.61 3.00
C LYS A 80 4.66 -11.78 1.73
N CYS A 81 4.20 -12.24 0.57
CA CYS A 81 4.35 -11.52 -0.69
C CYS A 81 3.75 -10.11 -0.61
N PHE A 82 2.52 -9.99 -0.10
CA PHE A 82 1.83 -8.71 0.02
C PHE A 82 2.65 -7.72 0.86
N MET A 83 3.11 -8.13 2.04
CA MET A 83 3.93 -7.29 2.90
C MET A 83 5.30 -6.97 2.27
N MET A 84 5.94 -7.92 1.57
CA MET A 84 7.18 -7.68 0.82
C MET A 84 7.02 -6.62 -0.27
N ARG A 85 5.95 -6.68 -1.06
CA ARG A 85 5.72 -5.73 -2.15
C ARG A 85 5.46 -4.31 -1.62
N HIS A 86 4.91 -4.20 -0.41
CA HIS A 86 4.78 -2.94 0.32
C HIS A 86 6.05 -2.53 1.09
N GLY A 87 7.10 -3.38 1.06
CA GLY A 87 8.39 -3.23 1.73
C GLY A 87 8.34 -3.38 3.25
N ILE A 88 7.22 -3.84 3.80
CA ILE A 88 7.00 -3.98 5.25
C ILE A 88 7.96 -5.02 5.84
N LEU A 89 8.22 -6.08 5.07
CA LEU A 89 9.20 -7.10 5.43
C LEU A 89 10.05 -7.49 4.22
N ASP A 90 11.17 -8.15 4.48
CA ASP A 90 12.07 -8.68 3.46
C ASP A 90 11.78 -10.15 3.10
N LYS A 91 12.64 -10.77 2.28
CA LYS A 91 12.47 -12.17 1.87
C LYS A 91 12.56 -13.19 3.01
N ASN A 92 13.17 -12.82 4.13
CA ASN A 92 13.35 -13.63 5.33
C ASN A 92 12.29 -13.31 6.41
N ALA A 93 11.32 -12.43 6.09
CA ALA A 93 10.33 -11.92 7.03
C ALA A 93 10.90 -11.08 8.18
N GLU A 94 12.00 -10.37 7.91
CA GLU A 94 12.48 -9.30 8.80
C GLU A 94 11.72 -8.00 8.55
N VAL A 95 11.26 -7.36 9.62
CA VAL A 95 10.26 -6.27 9.58
C VAL A 95 10.91 -4.89 9.65
N ASP A 96 10.52 -4.01 8.74
CA ASP A 96 10.72 -2.56 8.86
C ASP A 96 9.50 -1.93 9.54
N VAL A 97 9.60 -1.75 10.87
CA VAL A 97 8.51 -1.18 11.69
C VAL A 97 8.12 0.21 11.23
N GLN A 98 9.09 1.05 10.84
CA GLN A 98 8.78 2.41 10.38
C GLN A 98 7.99 2.37 9.07
N ARG A 99 8.29 1.43 8.18
CA ARG A 99 7.53 1.24 6.95
C ARG A 99 6.16 0.64 7.21
N ALA A 100 6.04 -0.33 8.11
CA ALA A 100 4.76 -0.88 8.54
C ALA A 100 3.80 0.23 9.02
N LEU A 101 4.28 1.12 9.89
CA LEU A 101 3.49 2.24 10.43
C LEU A 101 2.96 3.20 9.36
N ARG A 102 3.70 3.42 8.26
CA ARG A 102 3.25 4.27 7.15
C ARG A 102 2.03 3.74 6.40
N HIS A 103 1.77 2.43 6.50
CA HIS A 103 0.58 1.80 5.91
C HIS A 103 -0.64 1.81 6.84
N LEU A 104 -0.48 2.27 8.08
CA LEU A 104 -1.56 2.33 9.07
C LEU A 104 -2.21 3.72 9.10
N PRO A 105 -3.52 3.79 9.38
CA PRO A 105 -4.18 5.05 9.70
C PRO A 105 -3.45 5.79 10.83
N ARG A 106 -3.31 7.13 10.72
CA ARG A 106 -2.57 7.95 11.70
C ARG A 106 -2.95 7.66 13.16
N ARG A 107 -4.25 7.52 13.44
CA ARG A 107 -4.78 7.22 14.79
C ARG A 107 -4.30 5.90 15.40
N MET A 108 -3.80 4.97 14.59
CA MET A 108 -3.31 3.67 15.05
C MET A 108 -1.78 3.65 15.20
N GLN A 109 -1.05 4.62 14.62
CA GLN A 109 0.41 4.50 14.51
C GLN A 109 1.10 4.40 15.88
N ASP A 110 0.66 5.20 16.86
CA ASP A 110 1.25 5.20 18.19
C ASP A 110 1.00 3.87 18.92
N SER A 111 -0.25 3.40 18.96
CA SER A 111 -0.59 2.10 19.59
C SER A 111 0.05 0.91 18.87
N SER A 112 0.27 1.05 17.56
CA SER A 112 0.80 -0.03 16.72
C SER A 112 2.32 -0.13 16.78
N ARG A 113 3.03 0.92 17.18
CA ARG A 113 4.50 0.94 17.21
C ARG A 113 5.04 -0.13 18.16
N GLU A 114 4.64 -0.06 19.43
CA GLU A 114 5.07 -1.02 20.46
C GLU A 114 4.59 -2.44 20.12
N LEU A 115 3.39 -2.56 19.58
CA LEU A 115 2.84 -3.85 19.19
C LEU A 115 3.58 -4.48 18.02
N LEU A 116 3.97 -3.71 16.99
CA LEU A 116 4.77 -4.21 15.88
C LEU A 116 6.15 -4.65 16.36
N ASP A 117 6.75 -3.91 17.30
CA ASP A 117 8.02 -4.31 17.93
C ASP A 117 7.89 -5.60 18.73
N LYS A 118 6.75 -5.85 19.37
CA LYS A 118 6.44 -7.14 20.03
C LYS A 118 6.19 -8.26 19.02
N CYS A 119 5.35 -8.01 18.02
CA CYS A 119 4.90 -9.04 17.07
C CYS A 119 5.96 -9.42 16.05
N LYS A 120 6.96 -8.57 15.74
CA LYS A 120 8.04 -8.93 14.80
C LYS A 120 8.96 -10.06 15.32
N SER A 121 8.97 -10.29 16.63
CA SER A 121 9.75 -11.34 17.30
C SER A 121 9.03 -12.68 17.36
N VAL A 122 7.85 -12.82 16.76
CA VAL A 122 7.20 -14.13 16.65
C VAL A 122 7.98 -15.00 15.67
N GLU A 123 8.13 -16.26 16.05
CA GLU A 123 8.79 -17.25 15.22
C GLU A 123 7.80 -17.93 14.26
N GLY A 124 8.34 -18.58 13.24
CA GLY A 124 7.59 -19.43 12.32
C GLY A 124 8.52 -20.50 11.74
N THR A 125 7.93 -21.56 11.21
CA THR A 125 8.73 -22.67 10.64
C THR A 125 9.46 -22.29 9.35
N ASP A 126 8.94 -21.28 8.65
CA ASP A 126 9.53 -20.69 7.45
C ASP A 126 9.13 -19.20 7.33
N PRO A 127 9.67 -18.42 6.38
CA PRO A 127 9.34 -17.01 6.24
C PRO A 127 7.86 -16.71 5.91
N CYS A 128 7.13 -17.63 5.27
CA CYS A 128 5.70 -17.47 5.05
C CYS A 128 4.93 -17.64 6.37
N ASP A 129 5.29 -18.66 7.15
CA ASP A 129 4.70 -18.92 8.46
C ASP A 129 5.00 -17.79 9.45
N LYS A 130 6.24 -17.29 9.50
CA LYS A 130 6.61 -16.13 10.31
C LYS A 130 5.76 -14.90 9.95
N ALA A 131 5.61 -14.60 8.66
CA ALA A 131 4.76 -13.51 8.20
C ALA A 131 3.28 -13.70 8.62
N TYR A 132 2.76 -14.93 8.55
CA TYR A 132 1.40 -15.25 8.99
C TYR A 132 1.23 -15.07 10.50
N ASN A 133 2.14 -15.62 11.31
CA ASN A 133 2.12 -15.51 12.78
C ASN A 133 2.20 -14.05 13.23
N MET A 134 2.96 -13.23 12.51
CA MET A 134 3.02 -11.78 12.73
C MET A 134 1.65 -11.11 12.53
N VAL A 135 0.96 -11.46 11.44
CA VAL A 135 -0.39 -10.98 11.17
C VAL A 135 -1.36 -11.47 12.24
N LYS A 136 -1.29 -12.74 12.65
CA LYS A 136 -2.10 -13.27 13.76
C LYS A 136 -1.90 -12.47 15.04
N CYS A 137 -0.64 -12.26 15.43
CA CYS A 137 -0.27 -11.49 16.61
C CYS A 137 -0.84 -10.07 16.55
N TYR A 138 -0.64 -9.37 15.44
CA TYR A 138 -1.08 -7.98 15.30
C TYR A 138 -2.62 -7.85 15.26
N VAL A 139 -3.29 -8.69 14.47
CA VAL A 139 -4.76 -8.67 14.33
C VAL A 139 -5.45 -9.10 15.62
N GLY A 140 -4.83 -9.97 16.43
CA GLY A 140 -5.34 -10.33 17.76
C GLY A 140 -5.46 -9.14 18.72
N HIS A 141 -4.64 -8.11 18.53
CA HIS A 141 -4.70 -6.86 19.30
C HIS A 141 -5.47 -5.74 18.58
N HIS A 142 -5.41 -5.68 17.25
CA HIS A 142 -6.07 -4.66 16.41
C HIS A 142 -6.95 -5.29 15.31
N PRO A 143 -8.06 -5.97 15.64
CA PRO A 143 -8.90 -6.65 14.66
C PRO A 143 -9.52 -5.69 13.62
N GLU A 144 -9.70 -4.43 13.98
CA GLU A 144 -10.18 -3.37 13.09
C GLU A 144 -9.27 -3.14 11.87
N ILE A 145 -8.00 -3.59 11.91
CA ILE A 145 -7.08 -3.43 10.79
C ILE A 145 -7.58 -4.16 9.53
N LEU A 146 -8.30 -5.28 9.69
CA LEU A 146 -8.87 -6.05 8.57
C LEU A 146 -9.89 -5.25 7.74
N ARG A 147 -10.50 -4.21 8.33
CA ARG A 147 -11.42 -3.29 7.63
C ARG A 147 -10.70 -2.16 6.91
N ASN A 148 -9.49 -1.80 7.36
CA ASN A 148 -8.72 -0.69 6.81
C ASN A 148 -7.77 -1.13 5.69
N VAL A 149 -7.24 -2.36 5.76
CA VAL A 149 -6.30 -2.89 4.75
C VAL A 149 -7.05 -3.63 3.64
N HIS A 150 -6.80 -3.21 2.40
CA HIS A 150 -7.42 -3.79 1.23
C HIS A 150 -6.58 -4.98 0.71
N PHE A 151 -6.69 -6.14 1.39
CA PHE A 151 -5.98 -7.37 1.02
C PHE A 151 -6.56 -8.11 -0.17
N LEU A 152 -7.81 -7.84 -0.54
CA LEU A 152 -8.63 -8.74 -1.35
C LEU A 152 -9.07 -8.13 -2.64
#